data_AF-A0A2Z4WBZ9-F1
#
_entry.id   AF-A0A2Z4WBZ9-F1
#
_cell.length_a   1.000
_cell.length_b   1.000
_cell.length_c   1.000
_cell.angle_alpha   90.00
_cell.angle_beta   90.00
_cell.angle_gamma   90.00
#
_symmetry.space_group_name_H-M   'P 1'
#
loop_
_entity.id
_entity.type
_entity.pdbx_description
1 polymer ?
#
loop_
_entity_poly.entity_id
_entity_poly.type
_entity_poly.pdbx_seq_one_letter_code
_entity_poly.pdbx_strand_id
1 'polypeptide(L)'
;MKVKLGQTIRFTQNRKISIEDGGTVTIKKGDMAQVLRKVDNKSGEILYLTGEAKGKSQIITMEIDDKIDVDKVSKEIMAMLNKEI
;
A
#
# COMPACT_ATOMS: atom_id res chain seq x y z
N MET A 1 -13.47 1.94 -2.56
CA MET A 1 -12.84 0.66 -2.16
C MET A 1 -11.72 1.02 -1.21
N LYS A 2 -11.78 0.60 0.05
CA LYS A 2 -10.74 0.95 1.03
C LYS A 2 -9.64 -0.11 1.01
N VAL A 3 -8.39 0.33 1.03
CA VAL A 3 -7.22 -0.55 1.02
C VAL A 3 -6.54 -0.54 2.39
N LYS A 4 -5.96 -1.68 2.79
CA LYS A 4 -5.21 -1.78 4.04
C LYS A 4 -3.73 -1.46 3.83
N LEU A 5 -3.06 -1.02 4.89
CA LEU A 5 -1.60 -0.94 4.90
C LEU A 5 -0.98 -2.33 4.63
N GLY A 6 0.08 -2.36 3.84
CA GLY A 6 0.74 -3.60 3.42
C GLY A 6 0.01 -4.39 2.33
N GLN A 7 -1.20 -4.00 1.95
CA GLN A 7 -1.98 -4.70 0.92
C GLN A 7 -1.35 -4.53 -0.46
N THR A 8 -1.30 -5.63 -1.22
CA THR A 8 -0.96 -5.59 -2.64
C THR A 8 -2.20 -5.22 -3.46
N ILE A 9 -2.08 -4.19 -4.28
CA ILE A 9 -3.07 -3.75 -5.26
C ILE A 9 -2.62 -4.14 -6.66
N ARG A 10 -3.61 -4.38 -7.54
CA ARG A 10 -3.39 -4.69 -8.95
C ARG A 10 -3.99 -3.61 -9.83
N PHE A 11 -3.22 -3.11 -10.79
CA PHE A 11 -3.70 -2.13 -11.74
C PHE A 11 -4.67 -2.76 -12.75
N THR A 12 -5.82 -2.14 -12.94
CA THR A 12 -6.88 -2.63 -13.85
C THR A 12 -6.78 -2.04 -15.26
N GLN A 13 -5.97 -1.01 -15.44
CA GLN A 13 -5.79 -0.25 -16.67
C GLN A 13 -4.32 0.11 -16.88
N ASN A 14 -3.95 0.36 -18.12
CA ASN A 14 -2.64 0.88 -18.46
C ASN A 14 -2.58 2.37 -18.10
N ARG A 15 -1.48 2.83 -17.53
CA ARG A 15 -1.27 4.23 -17.17
C ARG A 15 0.18 4.63 -17.34
N LYS A 16 0.41 5.81 -17.93
CA LYS A 16 1.74 6.43 -17.92
C LYS A 16 1.88 7.29 -16.68
N ILE A 17 3.00 7.15 -15.98
CA ILE A 17 3.35 8.00 -14.84
C ILE A 17 4.71 8.62 -15.07
N SER A 18 4.88 9.84 -14.57
CA SER A 18 6.19 10.49 -14.49
C SER A 18 6.91 10.01 -13.24
N ILE A 19 8.20 9.75 -13.36
CA ILE A 19 9.10 9.43 -12.24
C ILE A 19 9.98 10.64 -11.95
N GLU A 20 10.47 10.76 -10.71
CA GLU A 20 11.27 11.92 -10.24
C GLU A 20 12.50 12.19 -11.11
N ASP A 21 13.12 11.16 -11.70
CA ASP A 21 14.33 11.26 -12.53
C ASP A 21 14.07 11.84 -13.95
N GLY A 22 12.90 12.44 -14.20
CA GLY A 22 12.57 13.10 -15.48
C GLY A 22 12.12 12.16 -16.60
N GLY A 23 11.84 10.90 -16.29
CA GLY A 23 11.32 9.90 -17.22
C GLY A 23 9.80 9.71 -17.12
N THR A 24 9.22 9.06 -18.13
CA THR A 24 7.87 8.47 -18.04
C THR A 24 7.95 6.97 -18.18
N VAL A 25 7.26 6.25 -17.30
CA VAL A 25 7.17 4.79 -17.33
C VAL A 25 5.72 4.37 -17.52
N THR A 26 5.52 3.20 -18.13
CA THR A 26 4.19 2.66 -18.38
C THR A 26 3.87 1.56 -17.37
N ILE A 27 2.84 1.81 -16.55
CA ILE A 27 2.19 0.78 -15.74
C ILE A 27 1.21 0.05 -16.66
N LYS A 28 1.30 -1.27 -16.72
CA LYS A 28 0.40 -2.11 -17.50
C LYS A 28 -0.71 -2.67 -16.62
N LYS A 29 -1.85 -2.95 -17.23
CA LYS A 29 -2.93 -3.72 -16.61
C LYS A 29 -2.34 -5.05 -16.13
N GLY A 30 -2.59 -5.36 -14.86
CA GLY A 30 -2.05 -6.54 -14.20
C GLY A 30 -0.81 -6.28 -13.36
N ASP A 31 -0.12 -5.14 -13.52
CA ASP A 31 0.98 -4.78 -12.63
C ASP A 31 0.51 -4.64 -11.18
N MET A 32 1.45 -4.85 -10.26
CA MET A 32 1.17 -4.86 -8.83
C MET A 32 1.97 -3.78 -8.09
N ALA A 33 1.36 -3.23 -7.05
CA ALA A 33 2.01 -2.34 -6.10
C ALA A 33 1.58 -2.68 -4.67
N GLN A 34 2.40 -2.33 -3.68
CA GLN A 34 2.09 -2.51 -2.27
C GLN A 34 1.81 -1.16 -1.62
N VAL A 35 0.78 -1.07 -0.79
CA VAL A 35 0.50 0.13 0.01
C VAL A 35 1.50 0.19 1.16
N LEU A 36 2.33 1.24 1.19
CA LEU A 36 3.35 1.44 2.22
C LEU A 36 2.79 2.18 3.43
N ARG A 37 2.18 3.34 3.21
CA ARG A 37 1.67 4.19 4.30
C ARG A 37 0.52 5.09 3.85
N LYS A 38 -0.25 5.54 4.82
CA LYS A 38 -1.23 6.61 4.66
C LYS A 38 -0.51 7.96 4.70
N VAL A 39 -0.75 8.79 3.69
CA VAL A 39 -0.23 10.17 3.65
C VAL A 39 -1.28 11.12 4.23
N ASP A 40 -2.53 10.96 3.82
CA ASP A 40 -3.67 11.70 4.35
C ASP A 40 -4.97 10.86 4.22
N ASN A 41 -6.15 11.45 4.47
CA ASN A 41 -7.43 10.73 4.41
C ASN A 41 -7.86 10.30 2.99
N LYS A 42 -7.23 10.84 1.94
CA LYS A 42 -7.53 10.61 0.52
C LYS A 42 -6.31 10.15 -0.27
N SER A 43 -5.14 10.05 0.34
CA SER A 43 -3.87 9.75 -0.34
C SER A 43 -3.06 8.71 0.42
N GLY A 44 -2.47 7.79 -0.35
CA GLY A 44 -1.58 6.75 0.14
C GLY A 44 -0.31 6.67 -0.69
N GLU A 45 0.78 6.26 -0.05
CA GLU A 45 2.02 5.93 -0.75
C GLU A 45 2.03 4.45 -1.12
N ILE A 46 2.35 4.16 -2.38
CA ILE A 46 2.50 2.81 -2.90
C ILE A 46 3.91 2.56 -3.41
N LEU A 47 4.37 1.30 -3.37
CA LEU A 47 5.60 0.81 -3.98
C LEU A 47 5.26 -0.13 -5.13
N TYR A 48 5.74 0.16 -6.32
CA TYR A 48 5.55 -0.73 -7.47
C TYR A 48 6.40 -2.00 -7.31
N LEU A 49 5.75 -3.16 -7.35
CA LEU A 49 6.39 -4.47 -7.20
C LEU A 49 6.79 -5.10 -8.55
N THR A 50 6.07 -4.76 -9.62
CA THR A 50 6.27 -5.29 -10.97
C THR A 50 6.27 -4.17 -12.02
N GLY A 51 6.60 -4.54 -13.26
CA GLY A 51 6.56 -3.63 -14.40
C GLY A 51 7.76 -2.67 -14.47
N GLU A 52 7.66 -1.67 -15.34
CA GLU A 52 8.71 -0.68 -15.59
C GLU A 52 8.94 0.25 -14.39
N ALA A 53 7.92 0.44 -13.56
CA ALA A 53 8.00 1.27 -12.36
C ALA A 53 8.57 0.54 -11.13
N LYS A 54 8.95 -0.75 -11.26
CA LYS A 54 9.36 -1.59 -10.13
C LYS A 54 10.43 -0.92 -9.27
N GLY A 55 10.21 -0.91 -7.95
CA GLY A 55 11.11 -0.32 -6.96
C GLY A 55 10.96 1.19 -6.78
N LYS A 56 10.12 1.87 -7.57
CA LYS A 56 9.76 3.27 -7.36
C LYS A 56 8.53 3.36 -6.44
N SER A 57 8.44 4.44 -5.66
CA SER A 57 7.24 4.76 -4.90
C SER A 57 6.51 5.97 -5.48
N GLN A 58 5.21 6.05 -5.24
CA GLN A 58 4.40 7.20 -5.63
C GLN A 58 3.23 7.40 -4.68
N ILE A 59 2.88 8.67 -4.45
CA ILE A 59 1.66 9.06 -3.74
C ILE A 59 0.50 9.07 -4.74
N ILE A 60 -0.53 8.29 -4.44
CA ILE A 60 -1.74 8.21 -5.25
C ILE A 60 -2.99 8.48 -4.41
N THR A 61 -4.04 8.98 -5.05
CA THR A 61 -5.33 9.16 -4.41
C THR A 61 -5.96 7.79 -4.14
N MET A 62 -6.12 7.46 -2.86
CA MET A 62 -6.79 6.24 -2.39
C MET A 62 -7.24 6.41 -0.94
N GLU A 63 -8.34 5.76 -0.58
CA GLU A 63 -8.79 5.69 0.81
C GLU A 63 -8.14 4.47 1.50
N ILE A 64 -7.29 4.74 2.50
CA ILE A 64 -6.69 3.70 3.33
C ILE A 64 -7.53 3.50 4.59
N ASP A 65 -7.94 2.26 4.83
CA ASP A 65 -8.59 1.86 6.08
C ASP A 65 -7.53 1.68 7.17
N ASP A 66 -7.40 2.70 8.02
CA ASP A 66 -6.49 2.75 9.16
C ASP A 66 -7.20 2.51 10.50
N LYS A 67 -8.44 1.98 10.48
CA LYS A 67 -9.13 1.56 11.70
C LYS A 67 -8.42 0.36 12.32
N ILE A 68 -7.49 0.64 13.22
CA ILE A 68 -6.89 -0.34 14.12
C ILE A 68 -7.84 -0.49 15.32
N ASP A 69 -8.36 -1.70 15.50
CA ASP A 69 -9.09 -2.08 16.72
C ASP A 69 -8.07 -2.32 17.84
N VAL A 70 -7.76 -1.26 18.57
CA VAL A 70 -6.73 -1.23 19.62
C VAL A 70 -7.03 -2.26 20.71
N ASP A 71 -8.30 -2.48 21.04
CA ASP A 71 -8.70 -3.44 22.07
C ASP A 71 -8.45 -4.88 21.62
N LYS A 72 -8.75 -5.18 20.35
CA LYS A 72 -8.47 -6.50 19.78
C LYS A 72 -6.96 -6.77 19.72
N VAL A 73 -6.17 -5.81 19.25
CA VAL A 73 -4.71 -5.93 19.18
C VAL A 73 -4.11 -6.12 20.58
N SER A 74 -4.58 -5.36 21.57
CA SER A 74 -4.12 -5.47 22.95
C SER A 74 -4.40 -6.85 23.55
N LYS A 75 -5.59 -7.42 23.29
CA LYS A 75 -5.94 -8.77 23.75
C LYS A 75 -5.07 -9.86 23.10
N GLU A 76 -4.79 -9.74 21.81
CA GLU A 76 -3.93 -10.70 21.09
C GLU A 76 -2.48 -10.66 21.60
N ILE A 77 -1.92 -9.47 21.85
CA ILE A 77 -0.59 -9.31 22.44
C ILE A 77 -0.54 -9.93 23.85
N MET A 78 -1.53 -9.63 24.70
CA MET A 78 -1.59 -10.21 26.05
C MET A 78 -1.76 -11.75 26.02
N ALA A 79 -2.53 -12.28 25.07
CA ALA A 79 -2.70 -13.71 24.89
C ALA A 79 -1.41 -14.41 24.41
N MET A 80 -0.58 -13.73 23.62
CA MET A 80 0.75 -14.23 23.23
C MET A 80 1.72 -14.23 24.40
N LEU A 81 1.79 -13.14 25.19
CA LEU A 81 2.66 -13.05 26.37
C LEU A 81 2.32 -14.10 27.43
N ASN A 82 1.03 -14.42 27.60
CA ASN A 82 0.59 -15.43 28.58
C ASN A 82 0.83 -16.89 28.13
N LYS A 83 1.23 -17.14 26.88
CA LYS A 83 1.52 -18.50 26.38
C LYS A 83 2.97 -18.93 26.57
N GLU A 84 3.86 -18.02 26.97
CA GLU A 84 5.28 -18.31 27.25
C GLU A 84 5.59 -18.48 28.75
N ILE A 85 4.57 -18.65 29.60
CA ILE A 85 4.70 -18.94 31.04
C ILE A 85 4.22 -20.36 31.33
#